data_AF-B9JVM5-F1
#
_entry.id   AF-B9JVM5-F1
#
_cell.length_a   1.000
_cell.length_b   1.000
_cell.length_c   1.000
_cell.angle_alpha   90.00
_cell.angle_beta   90.00
_cell.angle_gamma   90.00
#
_symmetry.space_group_name_H-M   'P 1'
#
loop_
_entity.id
_entity.type
_entity.pdbx_description
1 polymer ?
#
loop_
_entity_poly.entity_id
_entity_poly.type
_entity_poly.pdbx_seq_one_letter_code
_entity_poly.pdbx_strand_id
1 'polypeptide(L)'
;MAKLAKRIQKIREGVDPTKLVALSDAISMVKERAVAKFDETIEIAMNLGVDPRHADQMVRGVVNLPNGTGRDVRVAVFARGAKADEARAAGAEVVGAEDLVEIVQGGKIDFDRCIATPDMMPLVGRLGKVLGPRGMMPNPKVGTVTMDVAGAVKASKGGAVEFRVEKAGIIHAGIGKASFEAKALEENIKAFADAVIKAKPAGAKGNYVKRVAISSTMGPGVKIDPSSVTA
;
A
#
# COMPACT_ATOMS: atom_id res chain seq x y z
N MET A 1 -14.42 -23.49 -21.53
CA MET A 1 -13.36 -22.65 -20.93
C MET A 1 -13.04 -21.50 -21.87
N ALA A 2 -12.91 -20.28 -21.36
CA ALA A 2 -12.48 -19.14 -22.17
C ALA A 2 -11.04 -19.36 -22.67
N LYS A 3 -10.77 -19.04 -23.94
CA LYS A 3 -9.43 -19.14 -24.52
C LYS A 3 -8.50 -18.13 -23.83
N LEU A 4 -7.39 -18.59 -23.27
CA LEU A 4 -6.39 -17.69 -22.69
C LEU A 4 -5.71 -16.87 -23.80
N ALA A 5 -5.55 -15.57 -23.55
CA ALA A 5 -4.81 -14.70 -24.46
C ALA A 5 -3.36 -15.17 -24.59
N LYS A 6 -2.79 -15.13 -25.80
CA LYS A 6 -1.41 -15.59 -26.09
C LYS A 6 -0.37 -14.99 -25.14
N ARG A 7 -0.52 -13.71 -24.77
CA ARG A 7 0.35 -13.03 -23.81
C ARG A 7 0.30 -13.70 -22.42
N ILE A 8 -0.91 -14.02 -21.93
CA ILE A 8 -1.10 -14.64 -20.61
C ILE A 8 -0.53 -16.06 -20.58
N GLN A 9 -0.65 -16.81 -21.68
CA GLN A 9 -0.01 -18.12 -21.80
C GLN A 9 1.51 -17.98 -21.69
N LYS A 10 2.11 -17.11 -22.52
CA LYS A 10 3.57 -16.90 -22.54
C LYS A 10 4.16 -16.48 -21.19
N ILE A 11 3.51 -15.56 -20.47
CA ILE A 11 4.04 -15.12 -19.15
C ILE A 11 3.88 -16.20 -18.06
N ARG A 12 2.91 -17.13 -18.20
CA ARG A 12 2.68 -18.22 -17.25
C ARG A 12 3.53 -19.46 -17.54
N GLU A 13 4.06 -19.58 -18.76
CA GLU A 13 4.96 -20.66 -19.12
C GLU A 13 6.16 -20.72 -18.15
N GLY A 14 6.41 -21.91 -17.61
CA GLY A 14 7.47 -22.17 -16.64
C GLY A 14 7.23 -21.66 -15.22
N VAL A 15 6.10 -21.00 -14.92
CA VAL A 15 5.76 -20.58 -13.56
C VAL A 15 4.87 -21.63 -12.90
N ASP A 16 5.46 -22.40 -11.99
CA ASP A 16 4.70 -23.29 -11.12
C ASP A 16 4.06 -22.48 -9.97
N PRO A 17 2.72 -22.40 -9.90
CA PRO A 17 2.03 -21.62 -8.87
C PRO A 17 2.14 -22.25 -7.48
N THR A 18 2.68 -23.46 -7.33
CA THR A 18 2.82 -24.16 -6.05
C THR A 18 4.23 -24.13 -5.49
N LYS A 19 5.24 -24.01 -6.37
CA LYS A 19 6.65 -23.99 -6.00
C LYS A 19 6.99 -22.72 -5.21
N LEU A 20 7.70 -22.89 -4.11
CA LEU A 20 8.32 -21.80 -3.37
C LEU A 20 9.70 -21.53 -3.97
N VAL A 21 9.97 -20.27 -4.28
CA VAL A 21 11.29 -19.82 -4.77
C VAL A 21 11.89 -18.80 -3.80
N ALA A 22 13.20 -18.59 -3.89
CA ALA A 22 13.86 -17.53 -3.14
C ALA A 22 13.38 -16.15 -3.61
N LEU A 23 13.45 -15.15 -2.72
CA LEU A 23 13.04 -13.78 -3.02
C LEU A 23 13.75 -13.19 -4.25
N SER A 24 15.06 -13.39 -4.38
CA SER A 24 15.86 -12.94 -5.52
C SER A 24 15.37 -13.51 -6.84
N ASP A 25 15.09 -14.82 -6.87
CA ASP A 25 14.62 -15.52 -8.07
C ASP A 25 13.21 -15.07 -8.42
N ALA A 26 12.36 -14.88 -7.42
CA ALA A 26 11.00 -14.39 -7.62
C ALA A 26 11.00 -12.99 -8.25
N ILE A 27 11.86 -12.06 -7.77
CA ILE A 27 11.97 -10.71 -8.32
C ILE A 27 12.38 -10.76 -9.79
N SER A 28 13.41 -11.55 -10.11
CA SER A 28 13.85 -11.75 -11.50
C SER A 28 12.72 -12.30 -12.37
N MET A 29 12.03 -13.36 -11.91
CA MET A 29 10.93 -13.97 -12.63
C MET A 29 9.77 -12.99 -12.90
N VAL A 30 9.41 -12.16 -11.91
CA VAL A 30 8.32 -11.18 -12.04
C VAL A 30 8.73 -10.05 -12.99
N LYS A 31 9.96 -9.54 -12.89
CA LYS A 31 10.46 -8.49 -13.79
C LYS A 31 10.50 -8.93 -15.25
N GLU A 32 10.98 -10.15 -15.52
CA GLU A 32 10.99 -10.72 -16.88
C GLU A 32 9.59 -10.87 -17.49
N ARG A 33 8.56 -11.00 -16.65
CA ARG A 33 7.17 -11.24 -17.05
C ARG A 33 6.32 -9.98 -17.04
N ALA A 34 6.86 -8.84 -16.60
CA ALA A 34 6.23 -7.53 -16.66
C ALA A 34 6.35 -6.94 -18.08
N VAL A 35 5.57 -7.49 -19.01
CA VAL A 35 5.62 -7.20 -20.46
C VAL A 35 4.51 -6.25 -20.92
N ALA A 36 3.78 -5.60 -20.01
CA ALA A 36 2.83 -4.57 -20.39
C ALA A 36 3.53 -3.34 -21.02
N LYS A 37 2.75 -2.54 -21.75
CA LYS A 37 3.26 -1.31 -22.41
C LYS A 37 3.58 -0.18 -21.42
N PHE A 38 3.09 -0.29 -20.19
CA PHE A 38 3.33 0.68 -19.12
C PHE A 38 4.21 0.04 -18.06
N ASP A 39 4.87 0.86 -17.24
CA ASP A 39 5.69 0.39 -16.12
C ASP A 39 4.81 -0.19 -15.00
N GLU A 40 4.75 -1.53 -14.99
CA GLU A 40 3.92 -2.31 -14.07
C GLU A 40 4.32 -2.06 -12.62
N THR A 41 3.35 -2.10 -11.72
CA THR A 41 3.65 -2.08 -10.29
C THR A 41 3.90 -3.50 -9.84
N ILE A 42 4.96 -3.69 -9.05
CA ILE A 42 5.19 -4.94 -8.35
C ILE A 42 4.47 -4.85 -7.01
N GLU A 43 3.68 -5.87 -6.73
CA GLU A 43 2.83 -5.97 -5.55
C GLU A 43 3.19 -7.24 -4.77
N ILE A 44 3.06 -7.15 -3.45
CA ILE A 44 3.20 -8.27 -2.52
C ILE A 44 1.85 -8.61 -1.92
N ALA A 45 1.58 -9.91 -1.80
CA ALA A 45 0.45 -10.48 -1.09
C ALA A 45 0.97 -11.39 0.03
N MET A 46 0.64 -11.04 1.27
CA MET A 46 0.99 -11.82 2.46
C MET A 46 -0.28 -12.38 3.08
N ASN A 47 -0.42 -13.71 3.09
CA ASN A 47 -1.50 -14.39 3.79
C ASN A 47 -1.10 -14.57 5.26
N LEU A 48 -1.89 -14.02 6.16
CA LEU A 48 -1.65 -14.02 7.59
C LEU A 48 -2.52 -15.03 8.34
N GLY A 49 -2.01 -15.50 9.47
CA GLY A 49 -2.70 -16.33 10.44
C GLY A 49 -3.56 -15.54 11.43
N VAL A 50 -4.38 -14.62 10.91
CA VAL A 50 -5.29 -13.80 11.73
C VAL A 50 -6.73 -13.93 11.24
N ASP A 51 -7.68 -13.77 12.14
CA ASP A 51 -9.11 -13.65 11.84
C ASP A 51 -9.53 -12.18 11.96
N PRO A 52 -9.62 -11.43 10.84
CA PRO A 52 -9.92 -10.00 10.83
C PRO A 52 -11.35 -9.67 11.28
N ARG A 53 -12.19 -10.68 11.58
CA ARG A 53 -13.49 -10.47 12.22
C ARG A 53 -13.34 -10.11 13.71
N HIS A 54 -12.23 -10.48 14.33
CA HIS A 54 -11.94 -10.16 15.72
C HIS A 54 -11.05 -8.91 15.80
N ALA A 55 -11.49 -7.91 16.57
CA ALA A 55 -10.83 -6.60 16.62
C ALA A 55 -9.40 -6.67 17.19
N ASP A 56 -9.13 -7.64 18.07
CA ASP A 56 -7.82 -7.94 18.67
C ASP A 56 -6.86 -8.66 17.69
N GLN A 57 -7.34 -9.09 16.52
CA GLN A 57 -6.54 -9.71 15.46
C GLN A 57 -6.41 -8.84 14.20
N MET A 58 -6.88 -7.59 14.27
CA MET A 58 -6.75 -6.64 13.17
C MET A 58 -5.30 -6.18 13.01
N VAL A 59 -4.75 -6.38 11.82
CA VAL A 59 -3.42 -5.90 11.43
C VAL A 59 -3.57 -4.63 10.61
N ARG A 60 -2.99 -3.54 11.10
CA ARG A 60 -2.91 -2.26 10.39
C ARG A 60 -1.63 -1.55 10.76
N GLY A 61 -0.96 -0.97 9.77
CA GLY A 61 0.24 -0.19 10.00
C GLY A 61 0.64 0.62 8.78
N VAL A 62 1.79 1.28 8.91
CA VAL A 62 2.45 2.03 7.85
C VAL A 62 3.90 1.60 7.83
N VAL A 63 4.46 1.49 6.64
CA VAL A 63 5.89 1.30 6.44
C VAL A 63 6.38 2.31 5.42
N ASN A 64 7.52 2.93 5.70
CA ASN A 64 8.21 3.75 4.71
C ASN A 64 9.13 2.82 3.93
N LEU A 65 8.86 2.66 2.63
CA LEU A 65 9.71 1.87 1.77
C LEU A 65 11.02 2.62 1.52
N PRO A 66 12.20 2.00 1.72
CA PRO A 66 13.50 2.68 1.61
C PRO A 66 13.74 3.26 0.21
N ASN A 67 13.21 2.62 -0.84
CA ASN A 67 13.37 3.05 -2.23
C ASN A 67 12.09 3.71 -2.79
N GLY A 68 11.12 4.04 -1.94
CA GLY A 68 9.82 4.57 -2.35
C GLY A 68 8.97 3.58 -3.13
N THR A 69 7.85 4.06 -3.68
CA THR A 69 6.89 3.25 -4.47
C THR A 69 7.01 3.46 -5.98
N GLY A 70 7.70 4.52 -6.41
CA GLY A 70 7.80 4.93 -7.82
C GLY A 70 6.47 5.45 -8.40
N ARG A 71 5.48 5.76 -7.56
CA ARG A 71 4.24 6.41 -7.96
C ARG A 71 4.26 7.86 -7.50
N ASP A 72 3.84 8.76 -8.38
CA ASP A 72 3.53 10.14 -7.99
C ASP A 72 2.18 10.14 -7.26
N VAL A 73 2.20 10.42 -5.96
CA VAL A 73 1.02 10.35 -5.08
C VAL A 73 0.53 11.76 -4.85
N ARG A 74 -0.70 12.05 -5.30
CA ARG A 74 -1.32 13.36 -5.06
C ARG A 74 -1.91 13.39 -3.65
N VAL A 75 -1.45 14.34 -2.84
CA VAL A 75 -1.81 14.47 -1.43
C VAL A 75 -2.77 15.64 -1.23
N ALA A 76 -3.95 15.34 -0.71
CA ALA A 76 -4.88 16.33 -0.19
C ALA A 76 -4.71 16.51 1.32
N VAL A 77 -4.73 17.75 1.77
CA VAL A 77 -4.64 18.11 3.18
C VAL A 77 -5.83 18.94 3.60
N PHE A 78 -6.54 18.45 4.63
CA PHE A 78 -7.60 19.17 5.34
C PHE A 78 -7.00 19.88 6.55
N ALA A 79 -6.75 21.18 6.40
CA ALA A 79 -6.16 22.02 7.43
C ALA A 79 -6.58 23.48 7.28
N ARG A 80 -6.53 24.24 8.37
CA ARG A 80 -6.80 25.68 8.40
C ARG A 80 -5.58 26.50 8.81
N GLY A 81 -5.59 27.78 8.45
CA GLY A 81 -4.58 28.76 8.86
C GLY A 81 -3.15 28.30 8.58
N ALA A 82 -2.27 28.46 9.56
CA ALA A 82 -0.85 28.13 9.45
C ALA A 82 -0.58 26.68 8.99
N LYS A 83 -1.43 25.72 9.38
CA LYS A 83 -1.27 24.32 8.96
C LYS A 83 -1.56 24.08 7.48
N ALA A 84 -2.43 24.90 6.89
CA ALA A 84 -2.64 24.88 5.45
C ALA A 84 -1.40 25.41 4.71
N ASP A 85 -0.75 26.45 5.23
CA ASP A 85 0.46 27.00 4.61
C ASP A 85 1.64 26.04 4.74
N GLU A 86 1.82 25.40 5.89
CA GLU A 86 2.80 24.32 6.07
C GLU A 86 2.59 23.17 5.08
N ALA A 87 1.32 22.78 4.82
CA ALA A 87 0.99 21.73 3.87
C ALA A 87 1.38 22.09 2.43
N ARG A 88 1.06 23.32 2.01
CA ARG A 88 1.42 23.83 0.67
C ARG A 88 2.93 23.90 0.52
N ALA A 89 3.64 24.40 1.53
CA ALA A 89 5.11 24.45 1.56
C ALA A 89 5.75 23.06 1.53
N ALA A 90 5.12 22.05 2.14
CA ALA A 90 5.55 20.66 2.07
C ALA A 90 5.27 19.98 0.72
N GLY A 91 4.55 20.67 -0.18
CA GLY A 91 4.27 20.23 -1.54
C GLY A 91 2.94 19.51 -1.71
N ALA A 92 1.97 19.66 -0.79
CA ALA A 92 0.63 19.11 -1.00
C ALA A 92 -0.05 19.75 -2.22
N GLU A 93 -0.62 18.94 -3.12
CA GLU A 93 -1.29 19.40 -4.34
C GLU A 93 -2.62 20.10 -4.06
N VAL A 94 -3.33 19.64 -3.02
CA VAL A 94 -4.65 20.15 -2.68
C VAL A 94 -4.70 20.44 -1.21
N VAL A 95 -4.97 21.69 -0.84
CA VAL A 95 -5.07 22.11 0.55
C VAL A 95 -6.31 22.98 0.71
N GLY A 96 -7.20 22.58 1.61
CA GLY A 96 -8.44 23.31 1.86
C GLY A 96 -9.11 22.89 3.16
N ALA A 97 -10.27 23.46 3.41
CA ALA A 97 -11.07 23.21 4.59
C ALA A 97 -12.52 22.88 4.17
N GLU A 98 -13.49 23.75 4.47
CA GLU A 98 -14.90 23.56 4.08
C GLU A 98 -15.10 23.46 2.56
N ASP A 99 -14.39 24.28 1.79
CA ASP A 99 -14.44 24.30 0.32
C ASP A 99 -14.05 22.94 -0.27
N LEU A 100 -12.97 22.34 0.23
CA LEU A 100 -12.52 21.03 -0.21
C LEU A 100 -13.51 19.93 0.18
N VAL A 101 -14.20 20.07 1.32
CA VAL A 101 -15.25 19.14 1.74
C VAL A 101 -16.41 19.17 0.75
N GLU A 102 -16.85 20.35 0.31
CA GLU A 102 -17.92 20.49 -0.68
C GLU A 102 -17.52 19.89 -2.04
N ILE A 103 -16.29 20.14 -2.50
CA ILE A 103 -15.76 19.58 -3.76
C ILE A 103 -15.74 18.05 -3.73
N VAL A 104 -15.24 17.47 -2.62
CA VAL A 104 -15.17 16.01 -2.45
C VAL A 104 -16.55 15.40 -2.29
N GLN A 105 -17.47 16.10 -1.62
CA GLN A 105 -18.87 15.69 -1.49
C GLN A 105 -19.60 15.73 -2.83
N GLY A 106 -19.25 16.69 -3.70
CA GLY A 106 -19.71 16.76 -5.10
C GLY A 106 -19.13 15.68 -6.01
N GLY A 107 -18.24 14.83 -5.51
CA GLY A 107 -17.70 13.67 -6.22
C GLY A 107 -16.39 13.92 -6.96
N LYS A 108 -15.84 15.14 -6.91
CA LYS A 108 -14.55 15.45 -7.53
C LYS A 108 -13.42 15.08 -6.58
N ILE A 109 -12.71 14.00 -6.91
CA ILE A 109 -11.57 13.50 -6.13
C ILE A 109 -10.39 13.36 -7.08
N ASP A 110 -9.46 14.31 -6.96
CA ASP A 110 -8.24 14.40 -7.76
C ASP A 110 -6.98 14.17 -6.89
N PHE A 111 -7.09 13.30 -5.88
CA PHE A 111 -6.01 12.95 -4.97
C PHE A 111 -6.06 11.47 -4.59
N ASP A 112 -4.91 10.91 -4.23
CA ASP A 112 -4.73 9.50 -3.85
C ASP A 112 -4.58 9.35 -2.33
N ARG A 113 -4.06 10.38 -1.65
CA ARG A 113 -3.86 10.41 -0.20
C ARG A 113 -4.60 11.57 0.42
N CYS A 114 -5.16 11.35 1.60
CA CYS A 114 -5.82 12.37 2.40
C CYS A 114 -5.17 12.44 3.78
N ILE A 115 -4.80 13.64 4.19
CA ILE A 115 -4.26 13.96 5.52
C ILE A 115 -5.17 15.00 6.14
N ALA A 116 -5.44 14.90 7.42
CA ALA A 116 -6.25 15.86 8.14
C ALA A 116 -5.58 16.30 9.44
N THR A 117 -5.86 17.52 9.83
CA THR A 117 -5.62 18.00 11.19
C THR A 117 -6.76 17.52 12.11
N PRO A 118 -6.51 17.26 13.41
CA PRO A 118 -7.53 16.76 14.33
C PRO A 118 -8.81 17.62 14.41
N ASP A 119 -8.68 18.94 14.29
CA ASP A 119 -9.77 19.91 14.27
C ASP A 119 -10.65 19.82 13.02
N MET A 120 -10.12 19.29 11.92
CA MET A 120 -10.86 19.09 10.67
C MET A 120 -11.61 17.75 10.60
N MET A 121 -11.35 16.83 11.54
CA MET A 121 -11.98 15.50 11.56
C MET A 121 -13.51 15.50 11.64
N PRO A 122 -14.20 16.42 12.35
CA PRO A 122 -15.66 16.49 12.34
C PRO A 122 -16.24 16.76 10.94
N LEU A 123 -15.53 17.54 10.13
CA LEU A 123 -15.92 17.84 8.75
C LEU A 123 -15.58 16.68 7.81
N VAL A 124 -14.34 16.17 7.88
CA VAL A 124 -13.89 15.02 7.08
C VAL A 124 -14.70 13.76 7.40
N GLY A 125 -15.20 13.62 8.64
CA GLY A 125 -16.09 12.54 9.05
C GLY A 125 -17.38 12.46 8.21
N ARG A 126 -17.89 13.59 7.72
CA ARG A 126 -19.06 13.65 6.82
C ARG A 126 -18.76 13.03 5.45
N LEU A 127 -17.50 13.04 5.03
CA LEU A 127 -17.03 12.43 3.78
C LEU A 127 -16.84 10.91 3.88
N GLY A 128 -17.14 10.29 5.03
CA GLY A 128 -16.96 8.85 5.24
C GLY A 128 -17.66 7.97 4.20
N LYS A 129 -18.80 8.40 3.65
CA LYS A 129 -19.51 7.67 2.57
C LYS A 129 -18.75 7.69 1.24
N VAL A 130 -17.93 8.70 0.99
CA VAL A 130 -17.19 8.88 -0.27
C VAL A 130 -15.75 8.38 -0.14
N LEU A 131 -15.03 8.83 0.90
CA LEU A 131 -13.62 8.48 1.12
C LEU A 131 -13.45 7.09 1.75
N GLY A 132 -14.43 6.63 2.54
CA GLY A 132 -14.37 5.33 3.23
C GLY A 132 -14.25 4.13 2.28
N PRO A 133 -15.15 3.97 1.29
CA PRO A 133 -15.06 2.87 0.32
C PRO A 133 -13.78 2.88 -0.52
N ARG A 134 -13.19 4.06 -0.73
CA ARG A 134 -11.92 4.23 -1.45
C ARG A 134 -10.69 4.05 -0.57
N GLY A 135 -10.85 3.83 0.74
CA GLY A 135 -9.74 3.66 1.67
C GLY A 135 -8.93 4.94 1.94
N MET A 136 -9.41 6.11 1.52
CA MET A 136 -8.70 7.38 1.64
C MET A 136 -9.10 8.18 2.88
N MET A 137 -9.80 7.57 3.85
CA MET A 137 -10.21 8.28 5.06
C MET A 137 -9.00 8.45 6.00
N PRO A 138 -8.66 9.68 6.42
CA PRO A 138 -7.60 9.91 7.40
C PRO A 138 -7.84 9.12 8.68
N ASN A 139 -6.76 8.58 9.25
CA ASN A 139 -6.84 7.81 10.48
C ASN A 139 -5.65 8.13 11.41
N PRO A 140 -5.90 8.35 12.72
CA PRO A 140 -4.82 8.58 13.68
C PRO A 140 -3.83 7.40 13.76
N LYS A 141 -4.31 6.16 13.61
CA LYS A 141 -3.47 4.94 13.73
C LYS A 141 -2.42 4.80 12.62
N VAL A 142 -2.60 5.50 11.49
CA VAL A 142 -1.65 5.50 10.38
C VAL A 142 -0.93 6.84 10.24
N GLY A 143 -1.09 7.75 11.23
CA GLY A 143 -0.43 9.05 11.25
C GLY A 143 -0.96 10.06 10.23
N THR A 144 -2.05 9.75 9.50
CA THR A 144 -2.68 10.71 8.57
C THR A 144 -3.62 11.70 9.26
N VAL A 145 -3.83 11.54 10.57
CA VAL A 145 -4.43 12.58 11.42
C VAL A 145 -3.36 13.08 12.38
N THR A 146 -2.80 14.26 12.10
CA THR A 146 -1.65 14.78 12.85
C THR A 146 -1.60 16.31 12.82
N MET A 147 -0.93 16.89 13.81
CA MET A 147 -0.53 18.31 13.80
C MET A 147 0.75 18.55 13.00
N ASP A 148 1.57 17.52 12.79
CA ASP A 148 2.76 17.57 11.92
C ASP A 148 2.38 17.25 10.47
N VAL A 149 1.70 18.21 9.85
CA VAL A 149 1.19 18.08 8.48
C VAL A 149 2.32 17.99 7.47
N ALA A 150 3.38 18.79 7.66
CA ALA A 150 4.53 18.79 6.75
C ALA A 150 5.25 17.43 6.74
N GLY A 151 5.46 16.82 7.92
CA GLY A 151 6.02 15.48 8.02
C GLY A 151 5.14 14.42 7.35
N ALA A 152 3.82 14.47 7.56
CA ALA A 152 2.89 13.52 6.96
C ALA A 152 2.81 13.64 5.42
N VAL A 153 2.87 14.86 4.87
CA VAL A 153 2.92 15.08 3.41
C VAL A 153 4.21 14.50 2.83
N LYS A 154 5.36 14.81 3.44
CA LYS A 154 6.67 14.27 3.01
C LYS A 154 6.71 12.76 3.08
N ALA A 155 6.20 12.16 4.16
CA ALA A 155 6.14 10.71 4.31
C ALA A 155 5.23 10.06 3.25
N SER A 156 4.06 10.65 2.99
CA SER A 156 3.12 10.15 1.97
C SER A 156 3.71 10.17 0.57
N LYS A 157 4.47 11.22 0.24
CA LYS A 157 5.21 11.33 -1.04
C LYS A 157 6.46 10.47 -1.09
N GLY A 158 7.13 10.26 0.04
CA GLY A 158 8.36 9.47 0.17
C GLY A 158 8.17 7.95 0.13
N GLY A 159 6.95 7.46 -0.12
CA GLY A 159 6.68 6.02 -0.22
C GLY A 159 6.19 5.36 1.07
N ALA A 160 5.54 6.12 1.96
CA ALA A 160 4.76 5.52 3.03
C ALA A 160 3.65 4.62 2.44
N VAL A 161 3.68 3.33 2.73
CA VAL A 161 2.64 2.38 2.33
C VAL A 161 1.80 2.03 3.55
N GLU A 162 0.52 2.36 3.48
CA GLU A 162 -0.49 1.89 4.43
C GLU A 162 -0.88 0.45 4.09
N PHE A 163 -0.85 -0.41 5.09
CA PHE A 163 -1.35 -1.77 4.95
C PHE A 163 -2.45 -2.06 5.97
N ARG A 164 -3.45 -2.81 5.53
CA ARG A 164 -4.54 -3.31 6.36
C ARG A 164 -4.87 -4.71 5.88
N VAL A 165 -5.11 -5.60 6.84
CA VAL A 165 -5.62 -6.94 6.54
C VAL A 165 -7.04 -6.88 5.98
N GLU A 166 -7.28 -7.58 4.86
CA GLU A 166 -8.62 -7.77 4.31
C GLU A 166 -9.35 -8.95 4.96
N LYS A 167 -10.62 -9.14 4.62
CA LYS A 167 -11.50 -10.15 5.25
C LYS A 167 -10.98 -11.58 5.17
N ALA A 168 -10.16 -11.90 4.15
CA ALA A 168 -9.57 -13.23 3.99
C ALA A 168 -8.25 -13.44 4.76
N GLY A 169 -7.82 -12.45 5.57
CA GLY A 169 -6.55 -12.53 6.28
C GLY A 169 -5.34 -12.19 5.40
N ILE A 170 -5.54 -11.56 4.25
CA ILE A 170 -4.46 -11.20 3.31
C ILE A 170 -4.12 -9.72 3.47
N ILE A 171 -2.84 -9.39 3.35
CA ILE A 171 -2.36 -8.02 3.20
C ILE A 171 -1.80 -7.86 1.80
N HIS A 172 -2.17 -6.75 1.15
CA HIS A 172 -1.68 -6.35 -0.16
C HIS A 172 -0.92 -5.03 -0.04
N ALA A 173 0.18 -4.90 -0.79
CA ALA A 173 0.90 -3.64 -0.91
C ALA A 173 1.65 -3.53 -2.23
N GLY A 174 1.69 -2.32 -2.79
CA GLY A 174 2.60 -1.98 -3.89
C GLY A 174 3.99 -1.67 -3.34
N ILE A 175 4.98 -2.45 -3.75
CA ILE A 175 6.35 -2.40 -3.23
C ILE A 175 7.33 -1.68 -4.16
N GLY A 176 6.90 -1.30 -5.35
CA GLY A 176 7.72 -0.58 -6.31
C GLY A 176 7.25 -0.77 -7.75
N LYS A 177 8.08 -0.35 -8.69
CA LYS A 177 7.86 -0.48 -10.13
C LYS A 177 8.71 -1.60 -10.71
N ALA A 178 8.29 -2.15 -11.85
CA ALA A 178 9.08 -3.11 -12.60
C ALA A 178 10.41 -2.51 -13.09
N SER A 179 10.44 -1.20 -13.32
CA SER A 179 11.64 -0.43 -13.65
C SER A 179 12.68 -0.33 -12.51
N PHE A 180 12.31 -0.59 -11.26
CA PHE A 180 13.26 -0.51 -10.13
C PHE A 180 14.33 -1.58 -10.22
N GLU A 181 15.53 -1.31 -9.71
CA GLU A 181 16.57 -2.32 -9.59
C GLU A 181 16.12 -3.49 -8.70
N ALA A 182 16.61 -4.70 -8.99
CA ALA A 182 16.20 -5.89 -8.24
C ALA A 182 16.51 -5.76 -6.74
N LYS A 183 17.66 -5.16 -6.40
CA LYS A 183 18.07 -4.90 -5.03
C LYS A 183 17.12 -3.92 -4.31
N ALA A 184 16.68 -2.86 -4.98
CA ALA A 184 15.75 -1.90 -4.42
C ALA A 184 14.38 -2.54 -4.08
N LEU A 185 13.91 -3.45 -4.94
CA LEU A 185 12.70 -4.24 -4.70
C LEU A 185 12.87 -5.20 -3.53
N GLU A 186 14.03 -5.86 -3.43
CA GLU A 186 14.35 -6.76 -2.33
C GLU A 186 14.32 -6.03 -0.97
N GLU A 187 14.97 -4.87 -0.89
CA GLU A 187 14.96 -4.02 0.30
C GLU A 187 13.55 -3.55 0.68
N ASN A 188 12.75 -3.14 -0.32
CA ASN A 188 11.36 -2.75 -0.09
C ASN A 188 10.50 -3.92 0.41
N ILE A 189 10.69 -5.13 -0.13
CA ILE A 189 9.98 -6.33 0.28
C ILE A 189 10.33 -6.71 1.72
N LYS A 190 11.63 -6.74 2.07
CA LYS A 190 12.09 -7.04 3.42
C LYS A 190 11.55 -6.02 4.42
N ALA A 191 11.67 -4.73 4.11
CA ALA A 191 11.13 -3.66 4.94
C ALA A 191 9.61 -3.80 5.18
N PHE A 192 8.85 -4.13 4.12
CA PHE A 192 7.41 -4.36 4.22
C PHE A 192 7.09 -5.56 5.11
N ALA A 193 7.76 -6.69 4.88
CA ALA A 193 7.53 -7.92 5.65
C ALA A 193 7.89 -7.74 7.13
N ASP A 194 9.02 -7.10 7.43
CA ASP A 194 9.43 -6.78 8.80
C ASP A 194 8.39 -5.90 9.50
N ALA A 195 7.85 -4.90 8.81
CA ALA A 195 6.79 -4.05 9.36
C ALA A 195 5.50 -4.83 9.65
N VAL A 196 5.10 -5.75 8.76
CA VAL A 196 3.94 -6.62 8.97
C VAL A 196 4.16 -7.57 10.15
N ILE A 197 5.36 -8.13 10.30
CA ILE A 197 5.74 -9.02 11.41
C ILE A 197 5.73 -8.28 12.74
N LYS A 198 6.27 -7.05 12.79
CA LYS A 198 6.21 -6.19 13.98
C LYS A 198 4.79 -5.77 14.33
N ALA A 199 3.90 -5.68 13.34
CA ALA A 199 2.48 -5.40 13.54
C ALA A 199 1.66 -6.63 13.98
N LYS A 200 2.31 -7.75 14.36
CA LYS A 200 1.63 -8.96 14.85
C LYS A 200 0.75 -8.63 16.07
N PRO A 201 -0.55 -8.92 16.02
CA PRO A 201 -1.44 -8.69 17.14
C PRO A 201 -1.26 -9.76 18.21
N ALA A 202 -1.50 -9.41 19.47
CA ALA A 202 -1.38 -10.33 20.60
C ALA A 202 -2.34 -11.53 20.49
N GLY A 203 -3.50 -11.35 19.83
CA GLY A 203 -4.49 -12.41 19.62
C GLY A 203 -4.13 -13.42 18.51
N ALA A 204 -3.07 -13.19 17.73
CA ALA A 204 -2.69 -14.09 16.65
C ALA A 204 -2.14 -15.43 17.19
N LYS A 205 -2.82 -16.53 16.85
CA LYS A 205 -2.43 -17.90 17.23
C LYS A 205 -1.78 -18.63 16.05
N GLY A 206 -0.73 -19.41 16.33
CA GLY A 206 -0.02 -20.21 15.32
C GLY A 206 0.87 -19.39 14.38
N ASN A 207 1.06 -19.90 13.16
CA ASN A 207 1.93 -19.28 12.16
C ASN A 207 1.32 -17.96 11.67
N TYR A 208 1.97 -16.86 12.02
CA TYR A 208 1.50 -15.52 11.68
C TYR A 208 1.60 -15.22 10.18
N VAL A 209 2.69 -15.63 9.52
CA VAL A 209 2.83 -15.53 8.05
C VAL A 209 2.66 -16.94 7.47
N LYS A 210 1.59 -17.15 6.70
CA LYS A 210 1.28 -18.44 6.08
C LYS A 210 1.90 -18.58 4.69
N ARG A 211 1.77 -17.55 3.86
CA ARG A 211 2.27 -17.53 2.48
C ARG A 211 2.64 -16.11 2.08
N VAL A 212 3.69 -15.98 1.28
CA VAL A 212 4.08 -14.74 0.63
C VAL A 212 4.10 -14.99 -0.87
N ALA A 213 3.54 -14.07 -1.65
CA ALA A 213 3.63 -14.09 -3.09
C ALA A 213 3.86 -12.67 -3.61
N ILE A 214 4.61 -12.55 -4.70
CA ILE A 214 4.75 -11.30 -5.43
C ILE A 214 4.23 -11.47 -6.85
N SER A 215 3.72 -10.39 -7.41
CA SER A 215 3.23 -10.32 -8.78
C SER A 215 3.45 -8.94 -9.34
N SER A 216 3.61 -8.82 -10.66
CA SER A 216 3.40 -7.54 -11.33
C SER A 216 1.90 -7.36 -11.62
N THR A 217 1.48 -6.12 -11.89
CA THR A 217 0.08 -5.78 -12.19
C THR A 217 -0.58 -6.69 -13.23
N MET A 218 0.16 -7.11 -14.27
CA MET A 218 -0.34 -7.96 -15.36
C MET A 218 0.32 -9.34 -15.40
N GLY A 219 1.19 -9.65 -14.43
CA GLY A 219 2.01 -10.85 -14.38
C GLY A 219 1.39 -11.98 -13.55
N PRO A 220 1.98 -13.19 -13.61
CA PRO A 220 1.62 -14.26 -12.69
C PRO A 220 2.13 -13.97 -11.27
N GLY A 221 1.45 -14.55 -10.27
CA GLY A 221 1.94 -14.58 -8.90
C GLY A 221 3.00 -15.65 -8.72
N VAL A 222 4.14 -15.27 -8.15
CA VAL A 222 5.24 -16.16 -7.79
C VAL A 222 5.26 -16.29 -6.27
N LYS A 223 5.18 -17.52 -5.76
CA LYS A 223 5.23 -17.77 -4.33
C LYS A 223 6.67 -17.77 -3.83
N ILE A 224 6.92 -17.02 -2.77
CA ILE A 224 8.23 -16.90 -2.16
C ILE A 224 8.25 -17.77 -0.90
N ASP A 225 9.40 -18.37 -0.61
CA ASP A 225 9.64 -18.99 0.70
C ASP A 225 9.63 -17.90 1.79
N PRO A 226 8.69 -17.95 2.77
CA PRO A 226 8.61 -16.94 3.82
C PRO A 226 9.91 -16.75 4.62
N SER A 227 10.77 -17.78 4.70
CA SER A 227 12.06 -17.70 5.38
C SER A 227 13.06 -16.78 4.68
N SER A 228 12.90 -16.55 3.38
CA SER A 228 13.77 -15.65 2.59
C SER A 228 13.39 -14.17 2.68
N VAL A 229 12.30 -13.85 3.38
CA VAL A 229 11.73 -12.49 3.44
C VAL A 229 12.09 -11.78 4.76
N THR A 230 12.37 -12.55 5.81
CA THR A 230 12.88 -12.04 7.09
C THR A 230 14.39 -11.96 7.07
N ALA A 231 14.95 -10.88 7.61
CA ALA A 231 16.39 -10.77 7.86
C ALA A 231 16.89 -11.86 8.83
#